data_AF-A0A1Q8SZM9-F1
#
_entry.id   AF-A0A1Q8SZM9-F1
#
_cell.length_a   1.000
_cell.length_b   1.000
_cell.length_c   1.000
_cell.angle_alpha   90.00
_cell.angle_beta   90.00
_cell.angle_gamma   90.00
#
_symmetry.space_group_name_H-M   'P 1'
#
loop_
_entity.id
_entity.type
_entity.pdbx_description
1 polymer ?
#
loop_
_entity_poly.entity_id
_entity_poly.type
_entity_poly.pdbx_seq_one_letter_code
_entity_poly.pdbx_strand_id
1 'polypeptide(L)' 'MATNSYFEGVLSESDEVDEPSKGELALDLFVSNYSGKHELYLKATDNNGNVSEVILTQEQAMELQNALERANSYLGYDKP' A
#
# COMPACT_ATOMS: atom_id res chain seq x y z
N MET A 1 -11.64 -6.91 -19.06
CA MET A 1 -11.94 -7.49 -17.72
C MET A 1 -11.03 -6.80 -16.74
N ALA A 2 -11.59 -6.18 -15.69
CA ALA A 2 -10.81 -5.59 -14.60
C ALA A 2 -10.58 -6.68 -13.54
N THR A 3 -9.34 -6.92 -13.17
CA THR A 3 -9.00 -7.83 -12.07
C THR A 3 -8.77 -6.97 -10.84
N ASN A 4 -9.76 -6.91 -9.95
CA ASN A 4 -9.62 -6.19 -8.70
C ASN A 4 -8.94 -7.11 -7.69
N SER A 5 -7.69 -6.81 -7.34
CA SER A 5 -7.03 -7.41 -6.18
C SER A 5 -7.19 -6.43 -5.02
N TYR A 6 -7.76 -6.89 -3.92
CA TYR A 6 -8.05 -6.07 -2.74
C TYR A 6 -7.15 -6.48 -1.58
N PHE A 7 -6.48 -5.50 -0.99
CA PHE A 7 -5.79 -5.62 0.28
C PHE A 7 -6.40 -4.57 1.21
N GLU A 8 -6.84 -5.02 2.39
CA GLU A 8 -7.25 -4.17 3.49
C GLU A 8 -6.40 -4.56 4.70
N GLY A 9 -5.66 -3.60 5.22
CA GLY A 9 -4.82 -3.80 6.39
C GLY A 9 -4.81 -2.55 7.25
N VAL A 10 -4.89 -2.75 8.56
CA VAL A 10 -4.60 -1.71 9.54
C VAL A 10 -3.09 -1.68 9.75
N LEU A 11 -2.45 -0.60 9.31
CA LEU A 11 -1.03 -0.36 9.53
C LEU A 11 -0.87 0.57 10.72
N SER A 12 0.12 0.28 11.58
CA SER A 12 0.55 1.24 12.59
C SER A 12 1.34 2.35 11.90
N GLU A 13 1.04 3.60 12.22
CA GLU A 13 1.91 4.71 11.86
C GLU A 13 3.30 4.48 12.47
N SER A 14 4.37 4.74 11.70
CA SER A 14 5.73 4.52 12.17
C SER A 14 6.15 5.66 13.09
N ASP A 15 6.10 5.41 14.40
CA ASP A 15 6.71 6.30 15.39
C ASP A 15 8.18 5.88 15.62
N GLU A 16 9.10 6.83 15.55
CA GLU A 16 10.39 6.72 16.26
C GLU A 16 10.22 6.77 17.79
N VAL A 17 9.04 6.49 18.36
CA VAL A 17 8.77 6.70 19.78
C VAL A 17 7.76 5.72 20.39
N ASP A 18 8.03 5.44 21.65
CA ASP A 18 7.65 4.31 22.49
C ASP A 18 6.26 4.48 23.15
N GLU A 19 5.20 4.90 22.43
CA GLU A 19 3.86 5.07 23.04
C GLU A 19 2.69 4.41 22.28
N PRO A 20 1.71 3.81 23.00
CA PRO A 20 0.63 2.99 22.44
C PRO A 20 -0.56 3.81 21.91
N SER A 21 -0.33 5.03 21.43
CA SER A 21 -1.36 5.85 20.77
C SER A 21 -1.26 5.67 19.26
N LYS A 22 -1.20 4.41 18.80
CA LYS A 22 -0.98 4.09 17.39
C LYS A 22 -2.16 4.55 16.55
N GLY A 23 -1.90 5.50 15.65
CA GLY A 23 -2.78 5.78 14.53
C GLY A 23 -3.11 4.50 13.78
N GLU A 24 -4.39 4.17 13.58
CA GLU A 24 -4.78 3.11 12.65
C GLU A 24 -4.84 3.73 11.25
N LEU A 25 -4.00 3.22 10.35
CA LEU A 25 -4.04 3.60 8.95
C LEU A 25 -4.69 2.46 8.15
N ALA A 26 -5.83 2.72 7.53
CA ALA A 26 -6.46 1.78 6.62
C ALA A 26 -5.90 1.98 5.20
N LEU A 27 -5.28 0.94 4.64
CA LEU A 27 -4.76 0.96 3.28
C LEU A 27 -5.61 0.08 2.35
N ASP A 28 -6.18 0.69 1.31
CA ASP A 28 -6.91 0.03 0.22
C ASP A 28 -6.06 0.04 -1.06
N LEU A 29 -5.90 -1.12 -1.71
CA LEU A 29 -5.32 -1.25 -3.06
C LEU A 29 -6.38 -1.67 -4.07
N PHE A 30 -6.39 -1.04 -5.25
CA PHE A 30 -7.26 -1.43 -6.35
C PHE A 30 -6.61 -1.22 -7.73
N VAL A 31 -6.92 -2.10 -8.68
CA VAL A 31 -6.42 -2.03 -10.07
C VAL A 31 -7.55 -1.62 -10.98
N SER A 32 -7.35 -0.57 -11.79
CA SER A 32 -8.29 -0.14 -12.81
C SER A 32 -7.69 -0.31 -14.21
N ASN A 33 -8.56 -0.47 -15.20
CA ASN A 33 -8.22 -0.41 -16.62
C ASN A 33 -9.22 0.48 -17.38
N TYR A 34 -9.70 1.54 -16.73
CA TYR A 34 -10.75 2.41 -17.27
C TYR A 34 -10.26 3.24 -18.48
N SER A 35 -8.98 3.60 -18.52
CA SER A 35 -8.35 4.41 -19.57
C SER A 35 -7.70 3.58 -20.69
N GLY A 36 -7.85 2.25 -20.68
CA GLY A 36 -7.15 1.33 -21.58
C GLY A 36 -5.69 1.06 -21.16
N LYS A 37 -5.25 1.60 -20.02
CA LYS A 37 -3.99 1.29 -19.35
C LYS A 37 -4.29 0.75 -17.96
N HIS A 38 -3.48 -0.21 -17.51
CA HIS A 38 -3.54 -0.69 -16.13
C HIS A 38 -2.94 0.36 -15.19
N GLU A 39 -3.74 0.78 -14.22
CA GLU A 39 -3.37 1.75 -13.18
C GLU A 39 -3.62 1.11 -11.82
N LEU A 40 -2.67 1.27 -10.90
CA LEU A 40 -2.79 0.81 -9.52
C LEU A 40 -3.11 2.03 -8.64
N TYR A 41 -4.19 1.94 -7.88
CA TYR A 41 -4.59 2.98 -6.97
C TYR A 41 -4.32 2.52 -5.54
N LEU A 42 -3.74 3.42 -4.77
CA LEU A 42 -3.42 3.27 -3.36
C LEU A 42 -4.19 4.34 -2.61
N LYS A 43 -5.09 3.93 -1.74
CA LYS A 43 -5.85 4.83 -0.90
C LYS A 43 -5.53 4.56 0.56
N ALA A 44 -5.05 5.57 1.27
CA ALA A 44 -4.77 5.52 2.68
C ALA A 44 -5.78 6.40 3.43
N THR A 45 -6.40 5.86 4.47
CA THR A 45 -7.34 6.59 5.33
C THR A 45 -6.77 6.62 6.74
N ASP A 46 -6.54 7.82 7.28
CA ASP A 46 -6.05 8.00 8.65
C ASP A 46 -7.19 7.90 9.68
N ASN A 47 -6.82 7.92 10.97
CA ASN A 47 -7.75 7.90 12.10
C ASN A 47 -8.75 9.05 12.15
N ASN A 48 -8.46 10.16 11.48
CA ASN A 48 -9.35 11.31 11.41
C ASN A 48 -10.31 11.22 10.20
N GLY A 49 -10.21 10.14 9.41
CA GLY A 49 -10.96 9.95 8.18
C GLY A 49 -10.40 10.74 7.00
N ASN A 50 -9.20 11.32 7.11
CA ASN A 50 -8.55 11.96 5.98
C ASN A 50 -8.08 10.90 4.99
N VAL A 51 -8.43 11.11 3.72
CA VAL A 51 -8.11 10.19 2.64
C VAL A 51 -6.99 10.77 1.79
N SER A 52 -5.91 10.02 1.62
CA SER A 52 -4.87 10.27 0.64
C SER A 52 -4.92 9.20 -0.44
N GLU A 53 -4.97 9.62 -1.71
CA GLU A 53 -5.00 8.71 -2.85
C GLU A 53 -3.80 8.96 -3.76
N VAL A 54 -3.15 7.88 -4.18
CA VAL A 54 -2.05 7.89 -5.15
C VAL A 54 -2.38 6.91 -6.27
N ILE A 55 -2.24 7.38 -7.51
CA ILE A 55 -2.41 6.57 -8.70
C ILE A 55 -1.01 6.30 -9.27
N LEU A 56 -0.68 5.02 -9.38
CA LEU A 56 0.57 4.54 -9.96
C LEU A 56 0.34 4.04 -11.38
N THR A 57 1.22 4.46 -12.29
CA THR A 57 1.34 3.83 -13.60
C THR A 57 1.86 2.39 -13.44
N GLN A 58 1.75 1.60 -14.51
CA GLN A 58 2.31 0.25 -14.53
C GLN A 58 3.82 0.22 -14.16
N GLU A 59 4.61 1.17 -14.67
CA GLU A 59 6.05 1.25 -14.37
C GLU A 59 6.29 1.54 -12.89
N GLN A 60 5.56 2.50 -12.32
CA GLN A 60 5.67 2.85 -10.89
C GLN A 60 5.21 1.70 -9.98
N ALA A 61 4.17 0.95 -10.38
CA ALA A 61 3.72 -0.22 -9.64
C ALA A 61 4.78 -1.33 -9.64
N MET A 62 5.48 -1.55 -10.76
CA MET A 62 6.59 -2.49 -10.84
C MET A 62 7.79 -2.05 -9.99
N GLU A 63 8.12 -0.75 -9.97
CA GLU A 63 9.16 -0.21 -9.09
C GLU A 63 8.82 -0.41 -7.62
N LEU A 64 7.57 -0.14 -7.22
CA LEU A 64 7.08 -0.37 -5.87
C LEU A 64 7.19 -1.85 -5.47
N GLN A 65 6.77 -2.77 -6.34
CA GLN A 65 6.91 -4.21 -6.08
C GLN A 65 8.38 -4.60 -5.82
N ASN A 66 9.30 -4.16 -6.69
CA ASN A 66 10.73 -4.46 -6.52
C ASN A 66 11.29 -3.90 -5.21
N ALA A 67 10.85 -2.71 -4.80
CA ALA A 67 11.24 -2.11 -3.53
C ALA A 67 10.72 -2.92 -2.34
N LEU A 68 9.47 -3.39 -2.39
CA LEU A 68 8.86 -4.24 -1.37
C LEU A 68 9.56 -5.60 -1.26
N GLU A 69 9.90 -6.25 -2.36
CA GLU A 69 10.64 -7.53 -2.37
C GLU A 69 12.03 -7.37 -1.73
N ARG A 70 12.74 -6.28 -2.05
CA ARG A 70 14.03 -5.96 -1.41
C ARG A 70 13.88 -5.70 0.09
N ALA A 71 12.85 -4.96 0.49
CA ALA A 71 12.56 -4.72 1.90
C ALA A 71 12.22 -6.03 2.63
N ASN A 72 11.42 -6.91 2.02
CA ASN A 72 11.07 -8.23 2.55
C ASN A 72 12.32 -9.09 2.79
N SER A 73 13.23 -9.12 1.80
CA SER A 73 14.50 -9.82 1.90
C SER A 73 15.37 -9.25 3.02
N TYR A 74 15.45 -7.91 3.16
CA TYR A 74 16.22 -7.25 4.22
C TYR A 74 15.67 -7.53 5.62
N LEU A 75 14.34 -7.49 5.78
CA LEU A 75 13.67 -7.75 7.07
C LEU A 75 13.70 -9.24 7.44
N GLY A 76 14.03 -10.12 6.50
CA GLY A 76 14.16 -11.55 6.76
C GLY A 76 12.83 -12.25 7.06
N TYR A 77 11.71 -11.67 6.61
CA TYR A 77 10.39 -12.32 6.63
C TYR A 77 10.32 -13.53 5.69
N ASP A 78 11.32 -13.69 4.84
CA ASP A 78 11.54 -14.84 3.94
C ASP A 78 12.18 -16.05 4.67
N LYS A 79 12.09 -16.10 6.01
CA LYS A 79 12.53 -17.27 6.79
C LYS A 79 11.40 -18.32 6.84
N PRO A 80 11.73 -19.62 6.69
CA PRO A 80 10.77 -20.71 6.50
C PRO A 80 9.84 -20.94 7.70
#